data_AF-A0A1H9U9N3-F1
#
_entry.id   AF-A0A1H9U9N3-F1
#
_cell.length_a   1.000
_cell.length_b   1.000
_cell.length_c   1.000
_cell.angle_alpha   90.00
_cell.angle_beta   90.00
_cell.angle_gamma   90.00
#
_symmetry.space_group_name_H-M   'P 1'
#
loop_
_entity.id
_entity.type
_entity.pdbx_description
1 polymer ?
#
loop_
_entity_poly.entity_id
_entity_poly.type
_entity_poly.pdbx_seq_one_letter_code
_entity_poly.pdbx_strand_id
1 'polypeptide(L)'
;MMPLKFWESGEMRSTFKKALTLGLATIVAGAVPVGAALAGALADAATRAEQLAASGDAAGARAAIRDAVSDFSAGLPFAVGTATFVASDPTGFGMFEPRRDNVFKPGEKIVAYIEPMGLLWKPAQVPDKMETRFTVDFDLLDAGGTVLGSQKAFGNFNFTGVTKNSEIFATLTLDVSEAPVGSYVLRYNLNDTNSGKTASVDLPFSIAVTP
;
A
#
# COMPACT_ATOMS: atom_id res chain seq x y z
N MET A 1 -52.06 69.60 30.66
CA MET A 1 -53.42 69.25 31.12
C MET A 1 -53.33 67.87 31.78
N MET A 2 -53.36 67.87 33.12
CA MET A 2 -53.64 66.71 34.03
C MET A 2 -55.04 66.12 33.76
N PRO A 3 -55.54 65.01 34.37
CA PRO A 3 -55.11 64.32 35.64
C PRO A 3 -55.10 62.75 35.60
N LEU A 4 -54.35 62.05 36.47
CA LEU A 4 -54.64 61.37 37.78
C LEU A 4 -55.52 60.09 37.81
N LYS A 5 -54.96 59.01 38.40
CA LYS A 5 -55.46 58.15 39.52
C LYS A 5 -54.51 56.94 39.66
N PHE A 6 -53.68 56.71 40.69
CA PHE A 6 -53.83 56.55 42.16
C PHE A 6 -54.71 55.37 42.62
N TRP A 7 -54.08 54.31 43.16
CA TRP A 7 -54.44 53.50 44.34
C TRP A 7 -53.31 52.44 44.61
N GLU A 8 -52.39 52.68 45.56
CA GLU A 8 -52.23 52.02 46.89
C GLU A 8 -52.06 50.48 46.85
N SER A 9 -50.85 49.93 47.04
CA SER A 9 -50.02 49.74 48.26
C SER A 9 -50.56 48.68 49.25
N GLY A 10 -49.84 47.56 49.31
CA GLY A 10 -49.88 46.61 50.42
C GLY A 10 -48.48 46.05 50.65
N GLU A 11 -47.69 46.71 51.49
CA GLU A 11 -46.47 46.13 52.06
C GLU A 11 -46.86 45.00 53.04
N MET A 12 -46.13 43.89 52.99
CA MET A 12 -45.88 43.09 54.18
C MET A 12 -44.39 42.76 54.23
N ARG A 13 -43.67 43.52 55.06
CA ARG A 13 -42.30 43.22 55.46
C ARG A 13 -42.32 42.04 56.43
N SER A 14 -41.50 41.03 56.17
CA SER A 14 -40.99 40.17 57.25
C SER A 14 -39.58 39.68 56.90
N THR A 15 -38.75 39.72 57.92
CA THR A 15 -37.29 39.80 57.94
C THR A 15 -36.57 38.45 57.93
N PHE A 16 -35.33 38.50 57.42
CA PHE A 16 -34.15 37.70 57.84
C PHE A 16 -34.14 36.18 57.55
N LYS A 17 -33.21 35.77 56.68
CA LYS A 17 -31.91 35.16 57.08
C LYS A 17 -31.04 34.90 55.85
N LYS A 18 -29.80 35.40 55.88
CA LYS A 18 -28.74 35.00 54.94
C LYS A 18 -28.40 33.54 55.21
N ALA A 19 -28.51 32.67 54.21
CA ALA A 19 -27.91 31.35 54.21
C ALA A 19 -26.99 31.26 52.98
N LEU A 20 -25.70 31.19 53.26
CA LEU A 20 -24.64 30.90 52.32
C LEU A 20 -24.76 29.41 51.95
N THR A 21 -25.13 29.10 50.71
CA THR A 21 -25.16 27.71 50.22
C THR A 21 -24.19 27.56 49.06
N LEU A 22 -23.09 26.88 49.35
CA LEU A 22 -22.09 26.39 48.41
C LEU A 22 -22.75 25.29 47.57
N GLY A 23 -23.07 25.58 46.31
CA GLY A 23 -23.69 24.65 45.37
C GLY A 23 -22.66 24.06 44.40
N LEU A 24 -22.39 22.77 44.56
CA LEU A 24 -21.53 21.91 43.72
C LEU A 24 -21.83 22.11 42.22
N ALA A 25 -20.81 22.48 41.43
CA ALA A 25 -20.89 22.41 39.97
C ALA A 25 -20.70 20.94 39.53
N THR A 26 -21.78 20.26 39.20
CA THR A 26 -21.75 18.95 38.53
C THR A 26 -21.30 19.16 37.08
N ILE A 27 -20.02 18.86 36.80
CA ILE A 27 -19.55 18.69 35.43
C ILE A 27 -20.14 17.36 34.94
N VAL A 28 -21.17 17.43 34.10
CA VAL A 28 -21.60 16.29 33.29
C VAL A 28 -20.53 16.09 32.23
N ALA A 29 -19.59 15.17 32.49
CA ALA A 29 -18.68 14.68 31.47
C ALA A 29 -19.51 13.91 30.44
N GLY A 30 -19.87 14.57 29.34
CA GLY A 30 -20.46 13.93 28.18
C GLY A 30 -19.46 12.93 27.61
N ALA A 31 -19.65 11.65 27.91
CA ALA A 31 -18.98 10.59 27.17
C ALA A 31 -19.54 10.62 25.74
N VAL A 32 -18.80 11.25 24.84
CA VAL A 32 -19.03 11.08 23.40
C VAL A 32 -18.77 9.60 23.12
N PRO A 33 -19.76 8.81 22.65
CA PRO A 33 -19.46 7.48 22.19
C PRO A 33 -18.56 7.62 20.97
N VAL A 34 -17.27 7.38 21.16
CA VAL A 34 -16.35 7.10 20.07
C VAL A 34 -16.93 5.85 19.43
N GLY A 35 -17.60 6.01 18.29
CA GLY A 35 -18.11 4.88 17.54
C GLY A 35 -16.96 3.91 17.34
N ALA A 36 -17.07 2.70 17.86
CA ALA A 36 -16.08 1.67 17.62
C ALA A 36 -16.01 1.48 16.11
N ALA A 37 -14.94 1.97 15.49
CA ALA A 37 -14.63 1.60 14.13
C ALA A 37 -14.57 0.07 14.14
N LEU A 38 -15.44 -0.58 13.35
CA LEU A 38 -15.39 -2.03 13.20
C LEU A 38 -13.99 -2.36 12.68
N ALA A 39 -13.23 -3.09 13.50
CA ALA A 39 -11.94 -3.63 13.10
C ALA A 39 -12.12 -4.43 11.80
N GLY A 40 -11.23 -4.21 10.83
CA GLY A 40 -11.23 -5.00 9.60
C GLY A 40 -10.69 -6.41 9.86
N ALA A 41 -10.94 -7.34 8.93
CA ALA A 41 -10.56 -8.75 9.07
C ALA A 41 -9.08 -8.99 9.44
N LEU A 42 -8.17 -8.09 9.02
CA LEU A 42 -6.75 -8.16 9.39
C LEU A 42 -6.51 -7.92 10.89
N ALA A 43 -7.24 -7.00 11.51
CA ALA A 43 -7.14 -6.71 12.94
C ALA A 43 -7.74 -7.83 13.80
N ASP A 44 -8.85 -8.42 13.35
CA ASP A 44 -9.42 -9.62 13.98
C ASP A 44 -8.44 -10.80 13.94
N ALA A 45 -7.79 -11.01 12.78
CA ALA A 45 -6.79 -12.05 12.62
C ALA A 45 -5.54 -11.82 13.49
N ALA A 46 -5.09 -10.57 13.65
CA ALA A 46 -4.00 -10.22 14.56
C ALA A 46 -4.37 -10.57 16.01
N THR A 47 -5.57 -10.18 16.46
CA THR A 47 -6.08 -10.53 17.80
C THR A 47 -6.10 -12.05 18.00
N ARG A 48 -6.59 -12.80 17.01
CA ARG A 48 -6.62 -14.26 17.06
C ARG A 48 -5.22 -14.87 17.09
N ALA A 49 -4.28 -14.34 16.31
CA ALA A 49 -2.91 -14.83 16.29
C ALA A 49 -2.23 -14.63 17.65
N GLU A 50 -2.43 -13.49 18.31
CA GLU A 50 -1.92 -13.23 19.66
C GLU A 50 -2.50 -14.20 20.70
N GLN A 51 -3.80 -14.49 20.63
CA GLN A 51 -4.46 -15.46 21.52
C GLN A 51 -3.88 -16.87 21.35
N LEU A 52 -3.72 -17.32 20.10
CA LEU A 52 -3.14 -18.63 19.79
C LEU A 52 -1.68 -18.73 20.26
N ALA A 53 -0.90 -17.67 20.07
CA ALA A 53 0.47 -17.60 20.56
C ALA A 53 0.54 -17.68 22.09
N ALA A 54 -0.34 -16.95 22.79
CA ALA A 54 -0.43 -16.96 24.25
C ALA A 54 -0.86 -18.33 24.81
N SER A 55 -1.64 -19.12 24.06
CA SER A 55 -2.00 -20.49 24.43
C SER A 55 -0.94 -21.54 24.05
N GLY A 56 0.19 -21.14 23.46
CA GLY A 56 1.26 -22.04 23.03
C GLY A 56 1.09 -22.63 21.62
N ASP A 57 0.06 -22.24 20.87
CA ASP A 57 -0.15 -22.65 19.48
C ASP A 57 0.51 -21.67 18.51
N ALA A 58 1.84 -21.70 18.46
CA ALA A 58 2.63 -20.83 17.58
C ALA A 58 2.35 -21.10 16.09
N ALA A 59 2.04 -22.35 15.73
CA ALA A 59 1.76 -22.72 14.33
C ALA A 59 0.42 -22.14 13.87
N GLY A 60 -0.62 -22.27 14.69
CA GLY A 60 -1.92 -21.66 14.44
C GLY A 60 -1.85 -20.14 14.40
N ALA A 61 -1.09 -19.52 15.31
CA ALA A 61 -0.86 -18.08 15.32
C ALA A 61 -0.25 -17.59 14.01
N ARG A 62 0.82 -18.25 13.55
CA ARG A 62 1.48 -17.92 12.28
C ARG A 62 0.53 -18.10 11.10
N ALA A 63 -0.22 -19.20 11.05
CA ALA A 63 -1.16 -19.46 9.97
C ALA A 63 -2.23 -18.36 9.87
N ALA A 64 -2.85 -18.00 11.01
CA ALA A 64 -3.90 -16.99 11.09
C ALA A 64 -3.45 -15.63 10.56
N ILE A 65 -2.29 -15.13 11.02
CA ILE A 65 -1.80 -13.81 10.57
C ILE A 65 -1.33 -13.84 9.11
N ARG A 66 -0.65 -14.91 8.70
CA ARG A 66 -0.15 -15.07 7.33
C ARG A 66 -1.29 -15.10 6.32
N ASP A 67 -2.36 -15.85 6.61
CA ASP A 67 -3.52 -15.92 5.71
C ASP A 67 -4.24 -14.56 5.60
N ALA A 68 -4.40 -13.86 6.73
CA ALA A 68 -5.02 -12.55 6.73
C ALA A 68 -4.20 -11.47 5.99
N VAL A 69 -2.87 -11.49 6.15
CA VAL A 69 -1.98 -10.60 5.39
C VAL A 69 -2.02 -10.92 3.90
N SER A 70 -2.03 -12.20 3.53
CA SER A 70 -2.19 -12.65 2.15
C SER A 70 -3.50 -12.15 1.52
N ASP A 71 -4.62 -12.28 2.23
CA ASP A 71 -5.93 -11.84 1.76
C ASP A 71 -6.02 -10.32 1.66
N PHE A 72 -5.52 -9.61 2.67
CA PHE A 72 -5.46 -8.14 2.65
C PHE A 72 -4.62 -7.64 1.47
N SER A 73 -3.43 -8.22 1.26
CA SER A 73 -2.51 -7.83 0.19
C SER A 73 -3.10 -8.09 -1.20
N ALA A 74 -3.78 -9.22 -1.40
CA ALA A 74 -4.48 -9.53 -2.64
C ALA A 74 -5.69 -8.60 -2.91
N GLY A 75 -6.20 -7.92 -1.87
CA GLY A 75 -7.27 -6.93 -1.98
C GLY A 75 -6.80 -5.51 -2.30
N LEU A 76 -5.49 -5.24 -2.23
CA LEU A 76 -4.94 -3.92 -2.54
C LEU A 76 -5.08 -3.59 -4.03
N PRO A 77 -5.10 -2.30 -4.41
CA PRO A 77 -4.99 -1.90 -5.81
C PRO A 77 -3.74 -2.48 -6.48
N PHE A 78 -3.86 -2.86 -7.74
CA PHE A 78 -2.72 -3.31 -8.53
C PHE A 78 -1.77 -2.14 -8.76
N ALA A 79 -0.51 -2.29 -8.36
CA ALA A 79 0.49 -1.23 -8.37
C ALA A 79 1.90 -1.82 -8.52
N VAL A 80 2.87 -0.96 -8.80
CA VAL A 80 4.29 -1.29 -8.67
C VAL A 80 4.76 -0.84 -7.30
N GLY A 81 5.29 -1.77 -6.50
CA GLY A 81 5.89 -1.49 -5.20
C GLY A 81 7.33 -1.00 -5.37
N THR A 82 8.27 -1.94 -5.47
CA THR A 82 9.68 -1.67 -5.75
C THR A 82 9.97 -1.80 -7.24
N ALA A 83 10.74 -0.87 -7.82
CA ALA A 83 11.34 -1.02 -9.13
C ALA A 83 12.71 -0.35 -9.15
N THR A 84 13.76 -1.08 -9.52
CA THR A 84 15.12 -0.53 -9.53
C THR A 84 16.04 -1.31 -10.45
N PHE A 85 17.14 -0.68 -10.87
CA PHE A 85 18.23 -1.39 -11.53
C PHE A 85 19.13 -2.07 -10.50
N VAL A 86 19.59 -3.27 -10.82
CA VAL A 86 20.40 -4.09 -9.92
C VAL A 86 21.77 -4.40 -10.53
N ALA A 87 22.76 -4.57 -9.67
CA ALA A 87 24.15 -4.82 -10.06
C ALA A 87 24.41 -6.29 -10.48
N SER A 88 23.54 -7.20 -10.04
CA SER A 88 23.60 -8.63 -10.34
C SER A 88 22.21 -9.24 -10.31
N ASP A 89 22.08 -10.47 -10.80
CA ASP A 89 20.82 -11.21 -10.76
C ASP A 89 20.30 -11.34 -9.30
N PRO A 90 19.04 -10.96 -9.03
CA PRO A 90 18.41 -11.14 -7.73
C PRO A 90 18.33 -12.63 -7.36
N THR A 91 18.57 -12.94 -6.08
CA THR A 91 18.53 -14.33 -5.58
C THR A 91 17.20 -14.70 -4.95
N GLY A 92 16.33 -13.70 -4.72
CA GLY A 92 15.03 -13.86 -4.09
C GLY A 92 14.30 -12.53 -3.93
N PHE A 93 13.07 -12.58 -3.39
CA PHE A 93 12.29 -11.38 -3.07
C PHE A 93 13.02 -10.54 -2.03
N GLY A 94 13.20 -9.24 -2.27
CA GLY A 94 14.01 -8.35 -1.43
C GLY A 94 15.51 -8.70 -1.36
N MET A 95 15.99 -9.70 -2.12
CA MET A 95 17.38 -10.17 -2.10
C MET A 95 18.11 -9.77 -3.39
N PHE A 96 18.39 -8.48 -3.52
CA PHE A 96 19.09 -7.88 -4.66
C PHE A 96 20.09 -6.83 -4.19
N GLU A 97 21.10 -6.56 -5.02
CA GLU A 97 22.04 -5.46 -4.83
C GLU A 97 21.64 -4.30 -5.76
N PRO A 98 21.15 -3.16 -5.23
CA PRO A 98 20.88 -1.99 -6.05
C PRO A 98 22.14 -1.53 -6.77
N ARG A 99 22.01 -1.01 -7.99
CA ARG A 99 23.13 -0.29 -8.58
C ARG A 99 23.47 0.96 -7.75
N ARG A 100 24.76 1.29 -7.71
CA ARG A 100 25.25 2.54 -7.10
C ARG A 100 24.72 3.78 -7.83
N ASP A 101 24.58 3.67 -9.14
CA ASP A 101 24.06 4.71 -10.03
C ASP A 101 23.34 4.09 -11.25
N ASN A 102 22.55 4.91 -11.93
CA ASN A 102 21.81 4.51 -13.14
C ASN A 102 22.60 4.87 -14.41
N VAL A 103 23.93 4.79 -14.35
CA VAL A 103 24.81 5.00 -15.50
C VAL A 103 25.30 3.63 -15.98
N PHE A 104 25.10 3.37 -17.27
CA PHE A 104 25.48 2.14 -17.93
C PHE A 104 26.56 2.43 -18.98
N LYS A 105 27.47 1.49 -19.18
CA LYS A 105 28.43 1.56 -20.29
C LYS A 105 27.73 1.16 -21.59
N PRO A 106 28.20 1.65 -22.76
CA PRO A 106 27.76 1.11 -24.04
C PRO A 106 27.92 -0.42 -24.07
N GLY A 107 26.87 -1.15 -24.46
CA GLY A 107 26.89 -2.62 -24.44
C GLY A 107 26.61 -3.29 -23.10
N GLU A 108 26.51 -2.54 -22.00
CA GLU A 108 26.17 -3.11 -20.69
C GLU A 108 24.70 -3.53 -20.65
N LYS A 109 24.45 -4.77 -20.21
CA LYS A 109 23.08 -5.25 -19.99
C LYS A 109 22.46 -4.52 -18.81
N ILE A 110 21.21 -4.13 -18.98
CA ILE A 110 20.40 -3.53 -17.92
C ILE A 110 19.59 -4.64 -17.27
N VAL A 111 19.70 -4.78 -15.95
CA VAL A 111 18.88 -5.71 -15.17
C VAL A 111 17.98 -4.89 -14.25
N ALA A 112 16.67 -5.04 -14.39
CA ALA A 112 15.67 -4.42 -13.53
C ALA A 112 15.01 -5.46 -12.63
N TYR A 113 14.82 -5.09 -11.37
CA TYR A 113 14.07 -5.83 -10.36
C TYR A 113 12.77 -5.09 -10.06
N ILE A 114 11.63 -5.79 -10.13
CA ILE A 114 10.31 -5.18 -9.96
C ILE A 114 9.43 -6.05 -9.06
N GLU A 115 8.81 -5.45 -8.06
CA GLU A 115 7.85 -6.09 -7.14
C GLU A 115 6.42 -5.59 -7.46
N PRO A 116 5.55 -6.40 -8.08
CA PRO A 116 4.14 -6.08 -8.22
C PRO A 116 3.39 -6.19 -6.88
N MET A 117 2.40 -5.33 -6.69
CA MET A 117 1.48 -5.36 -5.56
C MET A 117 0.04 -5.53 -6.04
N GLY A 118 -0.84 -6.08 -5.18
CA GLY A 118 -2.27 -6.16 -5.48
C GLY A 118 -2.62 -7.10 -6.63
N LEU A 119 -1.80 -8.13 -6.86
CA LEU A 119 -2.05 -9.18 -7.85
C LEU A 119 -3.31 -9.97 -7.51
N LEU A 120 -4.18 -10.19 -8.49
CA LEU A 120 -5.33 -11.05 -8.30
C LEU A 120 -4.91 -12.53 -8.31
N TRP A 121 -5.27 -13.21 -7.23
CA TRP A 121 -5.12 -14.65 -7.06
C TRP A 121 -6.45 -15.36 -7.31
N LYS A 122 -6.41 -16.48 -8.01
CA LYS A 122 -7.57 -17.36 -8.27
C LYS A 122 -7.20 -18.82 -8.03
N PRO A 123 -8.19 -19.73 -7.86
CA PRO A 123 -7.92 -21.16 -7.86
C PRO A 123 -7.19 -21.59 -9.14
N ALA A 124 -6.13 -22.37 -8.98
CA ALA A 124 -5.41 -22.96 -10.10
C ALA A 124 -6.15 -24.18 -10.64
N GLN A 125 -5.74 -24.67 -11.82
CA GLN A 125 -6.25 -25.94 -12.35
C GLN A 125 -5.84 -27.15 -11.50
N VAL A 126 -4.71 -27.04 -10.79
CA VAL A 126 -4.26 -28.06 -9.85
C VAL A 126 -5.07 -27.92 -8.55
N PRO A 127 -5.68 -29.01 -8.03
CA PRO A 127 -6.44 -28.97 -6.78
C PRO A 127 -5.63 -28.37 -5.62
N ASP A 128 -6.32 -27.65 -4.75
CA ASP A 128 -5.76 -27.03 -3.53
C ASP A 128 -4.61 -26.04 -3.78
N LYS A 129 -4.49 -25.53 -5.02
CA LYS A 129 -3.52 -24.49 -5.37
C LYS A 129 -4.22 -23.23 -5.84
N MET A 130 -3.52 -22.12 -5.64
CA MET A 130 -3.85 -20.79 -6.12
C MET A 130 -2.82 -20.39 -7.18
N GLU A 131 -3.25 -19.57 -8.13
CA GLU A 131 -2.36 -18.98 -9.12
C GLU A 131 -2.57 -17.47 -9.27
N THR A 132 -1.49 -16.80 -9.64
CA THR A 132 -1.50 -15.44 -10.15
C THR A 132 -0.61 -15.32 -11.37
N ARG A 133 -0.92 -14.37 -12.25
CA ARG A 133 -0.20 -14.18 -13.51
C ARG A 133 -0.22 -12.73 -13.95
N PHE A 134 0.94 -12.24 -14.35
CA PHE A 134 1.08 -10.94 -14.98
C PHE A 134 2.09 -10.99 -16.13
N THR A 135 1.92 -10.08 -17.08
CA THR A 135 2.94 -9.79 -18.09
C THR A 135 3.57 -8.44 -17.84
N VAL A 136 4.77 -8.24 -18.38
CA VAL A 136 5.43 -6.93 -18.38
C VAL A 136 5.77 -6.57 -19.82
N ASP A 137 5.28 -5.42 -20.24
CA ASP A 137 5.68 -4.76 -21.48
C ASP A 137 6.79 -3.74 -21.16
N PHE A 138 7.61 -3.37 -22.15
CA PHE A 138 8.51 -2.21 -22.01
C PHE A 138 8.34 -1.22 -23.16
N ASP A 139 8.56 0.05 -22.85
CA ASP A 139 8.88 1.12 -23.78
C ASP A 139 10.25 1.69 -23.40
N LEU A 140 11.13 1.86 -24.39
CA LEU A 140 12.36 2.63 -24.27
C LEU A 140 12.11 4.02 -24.83
N LEU A 141 12.26 5.05 -24.00
CA LEU A 141 12.03 6.44 -24.37
C LEU A 141 13.35 7.23 -24.37
N ASP A 142 13.44 8.23 -25.24
CA ASP A 142 14.47 9.27 -25.14
C ASP A 142 14.16 10.27 -24.01
N ALA A 143 15.08 11.22 -23.78
CA ALA A 143 14.91 12.28 -22.78
C ALA A 143 13.71 13.21 -23.04
N GLY A 144 13.21 13.28 -24.28
CA GLY A 144 12.03 14.05 -24.65
C GLY A 144 10.71 13.28 -24.48
N GLY A 145 10.77 11.99 -24.13
CA GLY A 145 9.61 11.11 -24.02
C GLY A 145 9.19 10.47 -25.35
N THR A 146 10.00 10.57 -26.40
CA THR A 146 9.75 9.86 -27.65
C THR A 146 10.04 8.38 -27.46
N VAL A 147 9.10 7.51 -27.85
CA VAL A 147 9.32 6.05 -27.84
C VAL A 147 10.28 5.67 -28.95
N LEU A 148 11.43 5.12 -28.58
CA LEU A 148 12.49 4.63 -29.48
C LEU A 148 12.30 3.14 -29.83
N GLY A 149 11.68 2.39 -28.93
CA GLY A 149 11.39 0.97 -29.11
C GLY A 149 10.46 0.45 -28.04
N SER A 150 9.71 -0.60 -28.36
CA SER A 150 8.75 -1.21 -27.44
C SER A 150 8.66 -2.70 -27.66
N GLN A 151 8.30 -3.43 -26.60
CA GLN A 151 7.96 -4.84 -26.70
C GLN A 151 6.84 -5.19 -25.73
N LYS A 152 5.78 -5.82 -26.27
CA LYS A 152 4.71 -6.41 -25.46
C LYS A 152 5.10 -7.80 -24.96
N ALA A 153 4.60 -8.17 -23.79
CA ALA A 153 4.85 -9.42 -23.11
C ALA A 153 6.34 -9.78 -23.09
N PHE A 154 7.19 -8.76 -22.87
CA PHE A 154 8.63 -8.92 -22.71
C PHE A 154 8.95 -9.86 -21.53
N GLY A 155 8.21 -9.71 -20.45
CA GLY A 155 8.13 -10.69 -19.36
C GLY A 155 6.75 -11.35 -19.28
N ASN A 156 6.71 -12.64 -18.94
CA ASN A 156 5.48 -13.38 -18.66
C ASN A 156 5.69 -14.26 -17.43
N PHE A 157 4.98 -13.95 -16.35
CA PHE A 157 5.22 -14.54 -15.04
C PHE A 157 3.96 -15.24 -14.55
N ASN A 158 4.10 -16.52 -14.21
CA ASN A 158 3.03 -17.36 -13.68
C ASN A 158 3.48 -18.02 -12.38
N PHE A 159 2.78 -17.76 -11.29
CA PHE A 159 3.08 -18.32 -9.98
C PHE A 159 1.93 -19.20 -9.54
N THR A 160 2.24 -20.44 -9.17
CA THR A 160 1.27 -21.40 -8.63
C THR A 160 1.75 -21.90 -7.29
N GLY A 161 0.95 -21.73 -6.24
CA GLY A 161 1.32 -22.06 -4.86
C GLY A 161 0.13 -22.47 -4.03
N VAL A 162 0.37 -22.90 -2.80
CA VAL A 162 -0.69 -23.29 -1.84
C VAL A 162 -1.25 -22.08 -1.06
N THR A 163 -0.68 -20.89 -1.26
CA THR A 163 -1.10 -19.64 -0.62
C THR A 163 -1.01 -18.48 -1.61
N LYS A 164 -1.69 -17.37 -1.29
CA LYS A 164 -1.62 -16.11 -2.05
C LYS A 164 -0.36 -15.36 -1.61
N ASN A 165 0.78 -15.70 -2.19
CA ASN A 165 2.06 -15.10 -1.80
C ASN A 165 2.12 -13.62 -2.21
N SER A 166 2.59 -12.74 -1.33
CA SER A 166 2.85 -11.34 -1.64
C SER A 166 4.31 -11.07 -2.03
N GLU A 167 5.21 -12.01 -1.72
CA GLU A 167 6.65 -11.90 -2.01
C GLU A 167 6.94 -12.37 -3.45
N ILE A 168 6.44 -11.61 -4.42
CA ILE A 168 6.61 -11.87 -5.87
C ILE A 168 7.47 -10.78 -6.48
N PHE A 169 8.39 -11.16 -7.37
CA PHE A 169 9.19 -10.23 -8.15
C PHE A 169 9.36 -10.68 -9.60
N ALA A 170 9.71 -9.73 -10.46
CA ALA A 170 10.13 -9.91 -11.84
C ALA A 170 11.58 -9.44 -11.99
N THR A 171 12.38 -10.23 -12.68
CA THR A 171 13.71 -9.83 -13.17
C THR A 171 13.63 -9.66 -14.68
N LEU A 172 14.00 -8.48 -15.17
CA LEU A 172 13.91 -8.11 -16.58
C LEU A 172 15.29 -7.67 -17.05
N THR A 173 15.85 -8.39 -18.02
CA THR A 173 17.19 -8.12 -18.55
C THR A 173 17.09 -7.60 -19.96
N LEU A 174 17.37 -6.31 -20.16
CA LEU A 174 17.35 -5.65 -21.45
C LEU A 174 18.78 -5.50 -22.00
N ASP A 175 18.94 -5.85 -23.27
CA ASP A 175 20.14 -5.57 -24.04
C ASP A 175 19.97 -4.24 -24.78
N VAL A 176 20.79 -3.24 -24.42
CA VAL A 176 20.80 -1.91 -25.03
C VAL A 176 22.12 -1.66 -25.78
N SER A 177 22.79 -2.71 -26.23
CA SER A 177 24.09 -2.60 -26.91
C SER A 177 24.11 -1.71 -28.14
N GLU A 178 22.98 -1.62 -28.86
CA GLU A 178 22.81 -0.77 -30.04
C GLU A 178 22.33 0.66 -29.70
N ALA A 179 22.03 0.94 -28.42
CA ALA A 179 21.59 2.27 -28.01
C ALA A 179 22.80 3.23 -27.91
N PRO A 180 22.73 4.43 -28.52
CA PRO A 180 23.79 5.44 -28.41
C PRO A 180 24.02 5.92 -26.97
N VAL A 181 25.12 6.65 -26.78
CA VAL A 181 25.34 7.44 -25.56
C VAL A 181 24.24 8.50 -25.43
N GLY A 182 23.64 8.60 -24.24
CA GLY A 182 22.50 9.49 -24.01
C GLY A 182 21.74 9.21 -22.73
N SER A 183 20.66 9.97 -22.53
CA SER A 183 19.71 9.78 -21.42
C SER A 183 18.41 9.17 -21.93
N TYR A 184 17.88 8.22 -21.17
CA TYR A 184 16.76 7.39 -21.55
C TYR A 184 15.83 7.14 -20.37
N VAL A 185 14.62 6.70 -20.67
CA VAL A 185 13.68 6.16 -19.68
C VAL A 185 13.26 4.77 -20.13
N LEU A 186 13.39 3.80 -19.24
CA LEU A 186 12.78 2.49 -19.42
C LEU A 186 11.44 2.47 -18.68
N ARG A 187 10.34 2.52 -19.43
CA ARG A 187 8.99 2.40 -18.88
C ARG A 187 8.57 0.95 -18.93
N TYR A 188 8.21 0.41 -17.77
CA TYR A 188 7.58 -0.90 -17.69
C TYR A 188 6.10 -0.76 -17.44
N ASN A 189 5.29 -1.50 -18.20
CA ASN A 189 3.85 -1.61 -18.00
C ASN A 189 3.55 -3.05 -17.56
N LEU A 190 3.15 -3.21 -16.30
CA LEU A 190 2.73 -4.48 -15.75
C LEU A 190 1.23 -4.66 -16.00
N ASN A 191 0.85 -5.87 -16.37
CA ASN A 191 -0.54 -6.22 -16.68
C ASN A 191 -0.92 -7.46 -15.87
N ASP A 192 -1.77 -7.32 -14.85
CA ASP A 192 -2.34 -8.48 -14.16
C ASP A 192 -3.37 -9.14 -15.07
N THR A 193 -3.02 -10.32 -15.59
CA THR A 193 -3.84 -11.04 -16.57
C THR A 193 -5.07 -11.69 -15.96
N ASN A 194 -5.14 -11.82 -14.64
CA ASN A 194 -6.33 -12.33 -13.95
C ASN A 194 -7.38 -11.24 -13.76
N SER A 195 -6.98 -10.00 -13.48
CA SER A 195 -7.91 -8.89 -13.22
C SER A 195 -8.09 -7.93 -14.39
N GLY A 196 -7.17 -7.94 -15.37
CA GLY A 196 -7.10 -6.96 -16.45
C GLY A 196 -6.60 -5.57 -16.00
N LYS A 197 -6.19 -5.42 -14.74
CA LYS A 197 -5.63 -4.16 -14.22
C LYS A 197 -4.19 -3.98 -14.68
N THR A 198 -3.77 -2.73 -14.79
CA THR A 198 -2.43 -2.35 -15.21
C THR A 198 -1.80 -1.38 -14.23
N ALA A 199 -0.47 -1.37 -14.19
CA ALA A 199 0.34 -0.43 -13.42
C ALA A 199 1.64 -0.17 -14.19
N SER A 200 2.19 1.04 -14.07
CA SER A 200 3.38 1.43 -14.83
C SER A 200 4.42 2.08 -13.93
N VAL A 201 5.69 1.95 -14.31
CA VAL A 201 6.82 2.60 -13.64
C VAL A 201 7.87 3.03 -14.65
N ASP A 202 8.46 4.19 -14.40
CA ASP A 202 9.54 4.76 -15.22
C ASP A 202 10.87 4.62 -14.48
N LEU A 203 11.86 4.02 -15.14
CA LEU A 203 13.24 3.90 -14.64
C LEU A 203 14.18 4.72 -15.53
N PRO A 204 14.52 5.96 -15.14
CA PRO A 204 15.46 6.78 -15.88
C PRO A 204 16.90 6.26 -15.73
N PHE A 205 17.63 6.26 -16.84
CA PHE A 205 19.04 5.87 -16.90
C PHE A 205 19.80 6.67 -17.96
N SER A 206 21.13 6.51 -17.97
CA SER A 206 21.98 7.04 -19.03
C SER A 206 23.01 6.02 -19.49
N ILE A 207 23.32 6.05 -20.77
CA ILE A 207 24.48 5.35 -21.34
C ILE A 207 25.59 6.38 -21.49
N ALA A 208 26.74 6.13 -20.88
CA ALA A 208 27.89 7.03 -20.95
C ALA A 208 29.19 6.24 -21.07
N VAL A 209 30.16 6.79 -21.82
CA VAL A 209 31.53 6.30 -21.76
C VAL A 209 32.09 6.76 -20.41
N THR A 210 32.40 5.82 -19.52
CA THR A 210 33.12 6.15 -18.29
C THR A 210 34.46 6.80 -18.66
N PRO A 211 34.86 7.92 -18.04
CA PRO A 211 36.17 8.54 -18.28
C PRO A 211 37.34 7.58 -18.09
#